data_AF-A0AAU0RE68-F1
#
_entry.id   AF-A0AAU0RE68-F1
#
_cell.length_a   1.000
_cell.length_b   1.000
_cell.length_c   1.000
_cell.angle_alpha   90.00
_cell.angle_beta   90.00
_cell.angle_gamma   90.00
#
_symmetry.space_group_name_H-M   'P 1'
#
loop_
_entity.id
_entity.type
_entity.pdbx_description
1 polymer ?
#
loop_
_entity_poly.entity_id
_entity_poly.type
_entity_poly.pdbx_seq_one_letter_code
_entity_poly.pdbx_strand_id
1 'polypeptide(L)'
;MLESGKNGHNVPREIIVRILATTVFAEDIALLTRKSPKTGNRRLGKARSKLGKSEDYPLCLREFCRAFPDFDPEETAARLFILKKEI
;
A
#
# COMPACT_ATOMS: atom_id res chain seq x y z
N MET A 1 -31.85 -13.31 15.14
CA MET A 1 -31.57 -12.85 13.76
C MET A 1 -30.40 -11.88 13.84
N LEU A 2 -29.21 -12.32 13.44
CA LEU A 2 -28.00 -11.48 13.37
C LEU A 2 -27.78 -11.13 11.90
N GLU A 3 -28.48 -10.13 11.40
CA GLU A 3 -28.12 -9.49 10.13
C GLU A 3 -27.11 -8.39 10.42
N SER A 4 -25.88 -8.80 10.70
CA SER A 4 -24.76 -7.87 10.67
C SER A 4 -24.39 -7.68 9.20
N GLY A 5 -24.91 -6.61 8.61
CA GLY A 5 -24.58 -6.17 7.25
C GLY A 5 -23.07 -6.06 7.05
N LYS A 6 -22.48 -7.12 6.49
CA LYS A 6 -21.13 -7.11 5.95
C LYS A 6 -21.23 -6.71 4.48
N ASN A 7 -21.44 -5.43 4.21
CA ASN A 7 -20.86 -4.82 3.01
C ASN A 7 -19.34 -4.65 3.24
N GLY A 8 -18.69 -5.74 3.65
CA GLY A 8 -17.24 -5.82 3.72
C GLY A 8 -16.80 -6.20 2.33
N HIS A 9 -16.25 -5.25 1.58
CA HIS A 9 -15.60 -5.50 0.30
C HIS A 9 -14.58 -6.63 0.49
N ASN A 10 -14.98 -7.86 0.17
CA ASN A 10 -14.15 -9.02 0.35
C ASN A 10 -13.17 -9.03 -0.82
N VAL A 11 -12.00 -8.42 -0.63
CA VAL A 11 -10.96 -8.39 -1.67
C VAL A 11 -10.37 -9.80 -1.77
N PRO A 12 -10.49 -10.48 -2.93
CA PRO A 12 -9.93 -11.81 -3.11
C PRO A 12 -8.43 -11.85 -2.78
N ARG A 13 -8.00 -12.91 -2.09
CA ARG A 13 -6.60 -13.07 -1.67
C ARG A 13 -5.62 -13.03 -2.85
N GLU A 14 -6.02 -13.53 -4.01
CA GLU A 14 -5.23 -13.45 -5.24
C GLU A 14 -4.97 -12.00 -5.69
N ILE A 15 -5.94 -11.10 -5.49
CA ILE A 15 -5.79 -9.67 -5.80
C ILE A 15 -4.82 -9.03 -4.81
N ILE A 16 -4.95 -9.35 -3.52
CA ILE A 16 -4.01 -8.91 -2.48
C ILE A 16 -2.58 -9.29 -2.84
N VAL A 17 -2.35 -10.56 -3.17
CA VAL A 17 -1.02 -11.06 -3.55
C VAL A 17 -0.46 -10.33 -4.77
N ARG A 18 -1.31 -10.06 -5.78
CA ARG A 18 -0.90 -9.29 -6.97
C ARG A 18 -0.49 -7.87 -6.58
N ILE A 19 -1.31 -7.15 -5.83
CA ILE A 19 -1.03 -5.76 -5.41
C ILE A 19 0.25 -5.69 -4.58
N LEU A 20 0.47 -6.66 -3.69
CA LEU A 20 1.70 -6.74 -2.90
C LEU A 20 2.97 -6.79 -3.76
N ALA A 21 2.90 -7.43 -4.92
CA ALA A 21 4.00 -7.52 -5.88
C ALA A 21 4.06 -6.33 -6.85
N THR A 22 3.01 -5.50 -6.93
CA THR A 22 3.02 -4.32 -7.80
C THR A 22 3.91 -3.23 -7.26
N THR A 23 4.57 -2.53 -8.18
CA THR A 23 5.30 -1.30 -7.90
C THR A 23 4.37 -0.27 -7.26
N VAL A 24 4.84 0.40 -6.21
CA VAL A 24 4.12 1.49 -5.55
C VAL A 24 4.75 2.82 -5.87
N PHE A 25 3.89 3.82 -6.06
CA PHE A 25 4.28 5.18 -6.35
C PHE A 25 4.05 6.10 -5.14
N ALA A 26 4.54 7.33 -5.22
CA ALA A 26 4.39 8.31 -4.17
C ALA A 26 2.91 8.62 -3.89
N GLU A 27 2.10 8.62 -4.93
CA GLU A 27 0.65 8.81 -4.92
C GLU A 27 -0.05 7.69 -4.15
N ASP A 28 0.37 6.44 -4.34
CA ASP A 28 -0.18 5.29 -3.61
C ASP A 28 0.07 5.43 -2.10
N ILE A 29 1.28 5.81 -1.73
CA ILE A 29 1.66 6.03 -0.33
C ILE A 29 0.91 7.26 0.24
N ALA A 30 0.76 8.30 -0.56
CA ALA A 30 0.02 9.51 -0.18
C ALA A 30 -1.46 9.17 0.10
N LEU A 31 -2.10 8.37 -0.75
CA LEU A 31 -3.46 7.86 -0.58
C LEU A 31 -3.57 7.03 0.71
N LEU A 32 -2.70 6.03 0.89
CA LEU A 32 -2.69 5.16 2.06
C LEU A 32 -2.54 5.91 3.39
N THR A 33 -1.77 7.00 3.38
CA THR A 33 -1.48 7.80 4.59
C THR A 33 -2.36 9.03 4.74
N ARG A 34 -3.23 9.32 3.76
CA ARG A 34 -3.99 10.57 3.65
C ARG A 34 -3.09 11.81 3.80
N LYS A 35 -1.97 11.80 3.09
CA LYS A 35 -0.98 12.89 3.08
C LYS A 35 -0.77 13.41 1.66
N SER A 36 0.01 14.48 1.54
CA SER A 36 0.37 15.05 0.25
C SER A 36 1.33 14.14 -0.54
N PRO A 37 1.36 14.24 -1.88
CA PRO A 37 2.33 13.53 -2.73
C PRO A 37 3.80 13.76 -2.35
N LYS A 38 4.13 14.97 -1.85
CA LYS A 38 5.47 15.29 -1.31
C LYS A 38 5.83 14.40 -0.11
N THR A 39 4.87 14.14 0.77
CA THR A 39 5.06 13.23 1.91
C THR A 39 5.21 11.79 1.45
N GLY A 40 4.44 11.37 0.42
CA GLY A 40 4.57 10.07 -0.23
C GLY A 40 5.98 9.84 -0.78
N ASN A 41 6.50 10.78 -1.56
CA ASN A 41 7.86 10.74 -2.10
C ASN A 41 8.93 10.61 -1.01
N ARG A 42 8.82 11.39 0.06
CA ARG A 42 9.73 11.31 1.21
C ARG A 42 9.70 9.92 1.86
N ARG A 43 8.52 9.32 2.02
CA ARG A 43 8.38 7.98 2.58
C ARG A 43 8.95 6.91 1.66
N LEU A 44 8.75 7.04 0.35
CA LEU A 44 9.29 6.13 -0.65
C LEU A 44 10.84 6.16 -0.64
N GLY A 45 11.44 7.35 -0.63
CA GLY A 45 12.89 7.52 -0.50
C GLY A 45 13.43 6.92 0.81
N LYS A 46 12.72 7.14 1.93
CA LYS A 46 13.08 6.53 3.22
C LYS A 46 12.97 5.00 3.20
N ALA A 47 11.97 4.42 2.52
CA ALA A 47 11.88 2.97 2.34
C ALA A 47 13.07 2.42 1.55
N ARG A 48 13.45 3.07 0.44
CA ARG A 48 14.62 2.69 -0.37
C ARG A 48 15.89 2.69 0.48
N SER A 49 16.12 3.79 1.19
CA SER A 49 17.27 3.92 2.10
C SER A 49 17.30 2.83 3.17
N LYS A 50 16.18 2.55 3.85
CA LYS A 50 16.09 1.47 4.85
C LYS A 50 16.38 0.08 4.30
N LEU A 51 16.05 -0.16 3.03
CA LEU A 51 16.26 -1.44 2.35
C LEU A 51 17.60 -1.50 1.60
N GLY A 52 18.42 -0.44 1.66
CA GLY A 52 19.68 -0.36 0.91
C GLY A 52 19.49 -0.35 -0.60
N LYS A 53 18.36 0.19 -1.09
CA LYS A 53 18.04 0.29 -2.52
C LYS A 53 18.39 1.68 -3.06
N SER A 54 18.76 1.74 -4.34
CA SER A 54 18.98 3.00 -5.06
C SER A 54 17.71 3.86 -5.12
N GLU A 55 17.86 5.18 -5.29
CA GLU A 55 16.73 6.12 -5.41
C GLU A 55 15.83 5.82 -6.62
N ASP A 56 16.39 5.29 -7.70
CA ASP A 56 15.65 4.92 -8.91
C ASP A 56 15.01 3.52 -8.83
N TYR A 57 15.24 2.79 -7.74
CA TYR A 57 14.69 1.44 -7.60
C TYR A 57 13.16 1.47 -7.49
N PRO A 58 12.43 0.73 -8.34
CA PRO A 58 11.00 0.57 -8.21
C PRO A 58 10.71 -0.37 -7.03
N LEU A 59 10.12 0.17 -5.96
CA LEU A 59 9.70 -0.63 -4.80
C LEU A 59 8.32 -1.22 -5.04
N CYS A 60 8.13 -2.49 -4.66
CA CYS A 60 6.78 -3.05 -4.56
C CYS A 60 6.13 -2.75 -3.19
N LEU A 61 4.81 -2.90 -3.09
CA LEU A 61 4.07 -2.62 -1.85
C LEU A 61 4.57 -3.49 -0.68
N ARG A 62 4.87 -4.77 -0.95
CA ARG A 62 5.42 -5.68 0.06
C ARG A 62 6.74 -5.15 0.64
N GLU A 63 7.65 -4.67 -0.21
CA GLU A 63 8.92 -4.10 0.25
C GLU A 63 8.70 -2.81 1.04
N PHE A 64 7.78 -1.96 0.59
CA PHE A 64 7.40 -0.77 1.34
C PHE A 64 6.91 -1.12 2.75
N CYS A 65 5.99 -2.08 2.89
CA CYS A 65 5.52 -2.56 4.20
C CYS A 65 6.65 -3.19 5.02
N ARG A 66 7.61 -3.88 4.39
CA ARG A 66 8.80 -4.39 5.10
C ARG A 66 9.68 -3.26 5.67
N ALA A 67 9.78 -2.13 4.98
CA ALA A 67 10.52 -0.95 5.47
C ALA A 67 9.76 -0.18 6.57
N PHE A 68 8.44 -0.33 6.63
CA PHE A 68 7.55 0.31 7.60
C PHE A 68 6.62 -0.72 8.22
N PRO A 69 7.07 -1.43 9.28
CA PRO A 69 6.33 -2.55 9.87
C PRO A 69 5.00 -2.16 10.53
N ASP A 70 4.73 -0.86 10.68
CA ASP A 70 3.42 -0.33 11.08
C ASP A 70 2.32 -0.57 10.01
N PHE A 71 2.70 -0.98 8.80
CA PHE A 71 1.79 -1.31 7.71
C PHE A 71 1.69 -2.84 7.56
N ASP A 72 0.51 -3.40 7.89
CA ASP A 72 0.21 -4.78 7.53
C ASP A 72 0.10 -4.89 5.99
N PRO A 73 0.85 -5.80 5.33
CA PRO A 73 0.85 -5.90 3.88
C PRO A 73 -0.54 -6.23 3.29
N GLU A 74 -1.28 -7.17 3.88
CA GLU A 74 -2.57 -7.62 3.33
C GLU A 74 -3.64 -6.53 3.50
N GLU A 75 -3.74 -5.92 4.68
CA GLU A 75 -4.64 -4.80 4.95
C GLU A 75 -4.30 -3.60 4.07
N THR A 76 -3.01 -3.28 3.93
CA THR A 76 -2.55 -2.14 3.12
C THR A 76 -2.90 -2.36 1.64
N ALA A 77 -2.71 -3.56 1.12
CA ALA A 77 -3.09 -3.90 -0.25
C ALA A 77 -4.61 -3.82 -0.47
N ALA A 78 -5.41 -4.31 0.48
CA ALA A 78 -6.87 -4.23 0.42
C ALA A 78 -7.34 -2.77 0.42
N ARG A 79 -6.77 -1.95 1.30
CA ARG A 79 -7.08 -0.52 1.39
C ARG A 79 -6.67 0.23 0.13
N LEU A 80 -5.49 -0.05 -0.41
CA LEU A 80 -5.03 0.57 -1.65
C LEU A 80 -5.94 0.22 -2.83
N PHE A 81 -6.41 -1.03 -2.91
CA PHE A 81 -7.36 -1.46 -3.93
C PHE A 81 -8.67 -0.67 -3.88
N ILE A 82 -9.25 -0.53 -2.69
CA ILE A 82 -10.49 0.21 -2.50
C ILE A 82 -10.29 1.68 -2.87
N LEU A 83 -9.26 2.32 -2.33
CA LEU A 83 -8.97 3.75 -2.58
C LEU A 83 -8.74 4.05 -4.06
N LYS A 84 -8.15 3.12 -4.82
CA LYS A 84 -7.93 3.28 -6.28
C LYS A 84 -9.20 3.12 -7.11
N LYS A 85 -10.25 2.48 -6.59
CA LYS A 85 -11.54 2.36 -7.29
C LYS A 85 -12.49 3.51 -7.01
N GLU A 86 -12.20 4.33 -5.99
CA GLU A 86 -13.00 5.49 -5.61
C GLU A 86 -12.54 6.80 -6.29
N ILE A 87 -11.50 6.73 -7.14
CA ILE A 87 -10.95 7.84 -7.95
C ILE A 87 -11.30 7.56 -9.41
#